data_AF-A0A939NQH2-F1
#
_entry.id   AF-A0A939NQH2-F1
#
_cell.length_a   1.000
_cell.length_b   1.000
_cell.length_c   1.000
_cell.angle_alpha   90.00
_cell.angle_beta   90.00
_cell.angle_gamma   90.00
#
_symmetry.space_group_name_H-M   'P 1'
#
loop_
_entity.id
_entity.type
_entity.pdbx_description
1 polymer ?
#
loop_
_entity_poly.entity_id
_entity_poly.type
_entity_poly.pdbx_seq_one_letter_code
_entity_poly.pdbx_strand_id
1 'polypeptide(L)' 'MNYLKRCLNSIKEQTIRDIEIIVVDDNSNDDSFIYEIWCEKDTRIKYLRNDINRGACYSRNKAISVASSEYITGCDDDDY' A
#
# COMPACT_ATOMS: atom_id res chain seq x y z
N MET A 1 1.95 -2.57 -17.90
CA MET A 1 0.86 -2.80 -16.93
C MET A 1 1.44 -2.55 -15.55
N ASN A 2 0.76 -1.77 -14.73
CA ASN A 2 1.28 -1.31 -13.45
C ASN A 2 0.73 -2.22 -12.34
N TYR A 3 1.59 -3.07 -11.77
CA TYR A 3 1.24 -4.16 -10.85
C TYR A 3 0.48 -3.66 -9.61
N LEU A 4 1.13 -2.85 -8.76
CA LEU A 4 0.67 -1.52 -8.38
C LEU A 4 -0.85 -1.29 -8.33
N LYS A 5 -1.26 -0.63 -9.41
CA LYS A 5 -2.64 -0.23 -9.70
C LYS A 5 -3.61 -1.41 -9.82
N ARG A 6 -3.16 -2.56 -10.36
CA ARG A 6 -3.99 -3.76 -10.48
C ARG A 6 -4.31 -4.34 -9.10
N CYS A 7 -3.29 -4.53 -8.27
CA CYS A 7 -3.44 -5.01 -6.89
C CYS A 7 -4.40 -4.12 -6.09
N LEU A 8 -4.17 -2.81 -6.10
CA LEU A 8 -5.02 -1.88 -5.35
C LEU A 8 -6.46 -1.82 -5.88
N ASN A 9 -6.68 -1.96 -7.19
CA ASN A 9 -8.04 -2.05 -7.72
C ASN A 9 -8.78 -3.31 -7.26
N SER A 10 -8.11 -4.47 -7.22
CA SER A 10 -8.77 -5.70 -6.76
C SER A 10 -9.08 -5.67 -5.26
N ILE A 11 -8.21 -5.05 -4.45
CA ILE A 11 -8.47 -4.81 -3.02
C ILE A 11 -9.67 -3.86 -2.85
N LYS A 12 -9.77 -2.81 -3.66
CA LYS A 12 -10.90 -1.86 -3.61
C LYS A 12 -12.25 -2.47 -4.00
N GLU A 13 -12.23 -3.52 -4.80
CA GLU A 13 -13.41 -4.26 -5.27
C GLU A 13 -13.84 -5.40 -4.34
N GLN A 14 -13.14 -5.62 -3.23
CA GLN A 14 -13.52 -6.60 -2.21
C GLN A 14 -14.94 -6.37 -1.68
N THR A 15 -15.60 -7.46 -1.29
CA THR A 15 -16.94 -7.42 -0.69
C THR A 15 -16.93 -6.78 0.70
N ILE A 16 -15.81 -6.90 1.43
CA ILE A 16 -15.56 -6.16 2.67
C ILE A 16 -15.22 -4.71 2.32
N ARG A 17 -16.03 -3.77 2.81
CA ARG A 17 -15.91 -2.34 2.46
C ARG A 17 -15.16 -1.52 3.49
N ASP A 18 -15.24 -1.94 4.75
CA ASP A 18 -14.55 -1.33 5.88
C ASP A 18 -13.13 -1.90 5.97
N ILE A 19 -12.28 -1.40 5.08
CA ILE A 19 -10.87 -1.79 4.97
C ILE A 19 -9.99 -0.56 5.02
N GLU A 20 -8.93 -0.64 5.83
CA GLU A 20 -7.79 0.26 5.80
C GLU A 20 -6.72 -0.34 4.89
N ILE A 21 -6.19 0.46 3.97
CA ILE A 21 -5.16 0.02 3.02
C ILE A 21 -3.91 0.83 3.31
N ILE A 22 -2.79 0.17 3.57
CA ILE A 22 -1.51 0.83 3.82
C ILE A 22 -0.52 0.38 2.74
N VAL A 23 -0.04 1.34 1.95
CA VAL A 23 0.96 1.11 0.91
C VAL A 23 2.28 1.66 1.42
N VAL A 24 3.34 0.85 1.39
CA VAL A 24 4.68 1.28 1.80
C VAL A 24 5.63 1.19 0.62
N ASP A 25 6.01 2.33 0.08
CA ASP A 25 7.07 2.44 -0.92
C ASP A 25 8.45 2.38 -0.25
N ASP A 26 9.21 1.33 -0.56
CA ASP A 26 10.55 1.10 -0.03
C ASP A 26 11.64 1.85 -0.83
N ASN A 27 11.39 3.14 -1.06
CA ASN A 27 12.22 4.05 -1.82
C ASN A 27 12.43 3.62 -3.29
N SER A 28 11.32 3.44 -4.01
CA SER A 28 11.34 3.14 -5.44
C SER A 28 11.92 4.31 -6.25
N ASN A 29 12.72 3.98 -7.27
CA ASN A 29 13.44 4.95 -8.10
C ASN A 29 12.59 5.55 -9.24
N ASP A 30 11.37 5.05 -9.45
CA ASP A 30 10.48 5.40 -10.55
C ASP A 30 9.40 6.44 -10.14
N ASP A 31 8.40 6.61 -11.00
CA ASP A 31 7.23 7.52 -10.91
C ASP A 31 6.33 7.32 -9.67
N SER A 32 6.91 6.91 -8.56
CA SER A 32 6.35 6.80 -7.22
C SER A 32 5.45 7.97 -6.79
N PHE A 33 5.73 9.20 -7.21
CA PHE A 33 4.85 10.35 -6.99
C PHE A 33 3.45 10.17 -7.60
N ILE A 34 3.34 9.44 -8.72
CA ILE A 34 2.05 9.10 -9.35
C ILE A 34 1.26 8.15 -8.45
N TYR A 35 1.94 7.22 -7.77
CA TYR A 35 1.27 6.31 -6.83
C TYR A 35 0.77 7.04 -5.60
N GLU A 36 1.55 7.97 -5.05
CA GLU A 36 1.14 8.84 -3.96
C GLU A 36 -0.17 9.57 -4.32
N ILE A 37 -0.16 10.34 -5.43
CA ILE A 37 -1.34 11.07 -5.92
C ILE A 37 -2.53 10.14 -6.19
N TRP A 38 -2.27 8.93 -6.70
CA TRP A 38 -3.35 7.99 -6.99
C TRP A 38 -3.95 7.38 -5.72
N CYS A 39 -3.12 7.07 -4.72
CA CYS A 39 -3.55 6.58 -3.42
C CYS A 39 -4.38 7.64 -2.68
N GLU A 40 -3.97 8.91 -2.72
CA GLU A 40 -4.68 10.03 -2.09
C GLU A 40 -6.14 10.21 -2.56
N LYS A 41 -6.52 9.64 -3.70
CA LYS A 41 -7.90 9.71 -4.21
C LYS A 41 -8.88 8.80 -3.45
N ASP A 42 -8.40 7.86 -2.65
CA ASP A 42 -9.22 6.98 -1.83
C ASP A 42 -8.83 7.16 -0.36
N THR A 43 -9.76 7.69 0.45
CA THR A 43 -9.51 8.04 1.85
C THR A 43 -9.18 6.85 2.74
N ARG A 44 -9.37 5.63 2.25
CA ARG A 44 -8.99 4.39 2.94
C ARG A 44 -7.51 4.06 2.77
N ILE A 45 -6.81 4.69 1.81
CA ILE A 45 -5.42 4.38 1.50
C ILE A 45 -4.49 5.37 2.21
N LYS A 46 -3.58 4.83 3.02
CA LYS A 46 -2.43 5.54 3.58
C LYS A 46 -1.20 5.17 2.77
N TYR A 47 -0.59 6.16 2.12
CA TYR A 47 0.69 5.98 1.43
C TYR A 47 1.83 6.41 2.34
N LEU A 48 2.81 5.52 2.52
CA LEU A 48 4.03 5.78 3.28
C LEU A 48 5.23 5.55 2.37
N ARG A 49 6.26 6.37 2.51
CA ARG A 49 7.53 6.16 1.81
C ARG A 49 8.67 6.05 2.80
N ASN A 50 9.63 5.17 2.51
CA ASN A 50 10.91 5.13 3.21
C ASN A 50 11.91 6.07 2.54
N ASP A 51 12.74 6.75 3.34
CA ASP A 51 13.76 7.66 2.80
C ASP A 51 14.90 6.92 2.09
N ILE A 52 15.11 5.65 2.45
CA ILE A 52 16.08 4.74 1.83
C ILE A 52 15.48 3.34 1.72
N ASN A 53 15.99 2.51 0.81
CA ASN A 53 15.58 1.11 0.69
C ASN A 53 15.97 0.32 1.96
N ARG A 54 15.00 -0.32 2.60
CA ARG A 54 15.15 -1.05 3.87
C ARG A 54 14.69 -2.51 3.80
N GLY A 55 14.16 -2.93 2.66
CA GLY A 55 13.62 -4.25 2.40
C GLY A 55 12.19 -4.44 2.90
N ALA A 56 11.53 -5.45 2.34
CA ALA A 56 10.10 -5.70 2.56
C ALA A 56 9.73 -5.96 4.03
N CYS A 57 10.60 -6.59 4.83
CA CYS A 57 10.35 -6.83 6.25
C CYS A 57 10.24 -5.50 7.03
N TYR A 58 11.13 -4.55 6.75
CA TYR A 58 11.06 -3.23 7.39
C TYR A 58 9.79 -2.48 6.97
N SER A 59 9.46 -2.50 5.68
CA SER A 59 8.27 -1.85 5.15
C SER A 59 6.97 -2.43 5.72
N ARG A 60 6.87 -3.75 5.85
CA ARG A 60 5.71 -4.40 6.50
C ARG A 60 5.62 -4.04 7.99
N ASN A 61 6.74 -4.04 8.73
CA ASN A 61 6.74 -3.62 10.12
C ASN A 61 6.30 -2.16 10.30
N LYS A 62 6.71 -1.27 9.39
CA LYS A 62 6.26 0.13 9.36
C LYS A 62 4.75 0.22 9.14
N ALA A 63 4.20 -0.54 8.18
CA ALA A 63 2.76 -0.59 7.95
C ALA A 63 2.00 -1.06 9.19
N ILE A 64 2.43 -2.17 9.81
CA ILE A 64 1.83 -2.72 11.03
C ILE A 64 1.86 -1.70 12.17
N SER A 65 2.95 -0.94 12.32
CA SER A 65 3.09 0.05 13.42
C SER A 65 2.10 1.22 13.36
N VAL A 66 1.53 1.51 12.18
CA VAL A 66 0.56 2.60 11.99
C VAL A 66 -0.85 2.10 11.68
N ALA A 67 -1.03 0.78 11.57
CA ALA A 67 -2.33 0.16 11.36
C ALA A 67 -3.23 0.40 12.57
N SER A 68 -4.50 0.68 12.30
CA SER A 68 -5.51 0.99 13.33
C SER A 68 -6.62 -0.04 13.40
N SER A 69 -6.67 -0.95 12.44
CA SER A 69 -7.66 -2.03 12.33
C SER A 69 -7.39 -3.17 13.32
N GLU A 70 -8.45 -3.89 13.71
CA GLU A 70 -8.36 -5.06 14.61
C GLU A 70 -7.62 -6.24 13.98
N TYR A 71 -7.75 -6.40 12.66
CA TYR A 71 -7.15 -7.48 11.88
C TYR A 71 -6.22 -6.91 10.82
N ILE A 72 -5.09 -7.60 10.59
CA ILE A 72 -4.09 -7.21 9.60
C ILE A 72 -3.78 -8.41 8.71
N THR A 73 -3.72 -8.18 7.40
CA THR A 73 -3.19 -9.14 6.41
C THR A 73 -2.26 -8.41 5.45
N GLY A 74 -1.40 -9.17 4.77
CA GLY A 74 -0.51 -8.66 3.73
C GLY A 74 -1.00 -9.07 2.33
N CYS A 75 -0.65 -8.26 1.33
CA CYS A 75 -0.81 -8.55 -0.08
C CYS A 75 0.42 -7.99 -0.80
N ASP A 76 1.05 -8.81 -1.65
CA ASP A 76 2.17 -8.36 -2.46
C ASP A 76 1.64 -7.56 -3.66
N ASP A 77 2.39 -6.56 -4.10
CA ASP A 77 1.92 -5.56 -5.06
C ASP A 77 1.81 -6.09 -6.51
N ASP A 78 2.34 -7.29 -6.77
CA ASP A 78 2.19 -8.03 -8.02
C ASP A 78 0.99 -8.99 -8.06
N ASP A 79 0.31 -9.20 -6.94
CA ASP A 79 -0.88 -10.04 -6.82
C ASP A 79 -2.20 -9.26 -7.02
N TYR A 80 -3.35 -9.95 -7.04
CA TYR A 80 -4.70 -9.35 -7.15
C TYR A 80 -5.83 -10.25 -6.63
#